data_AF-A0A1B6FDJ8-F1
#
_entry.id   AF-A0A1B6FDJ8-F1
#
_cell.length_a   1.000
_cell.length_b   1.000
_cell.length_c   1.000
_cell.angle_alpha   90.00
_cell.angle_beta   90.00
_cell.angle_gamma   90.00
#
_symmetry.space_group_name_H-M   'P 1'
#
loop_
_entity.id
_entity.type
_entity.pdbx_description
1 polymer ?
#
loop_
_entity_poly.entity_id
_entity_poly.type
_entity_poly.pdbx_seq_one_letter_code
_entity_poly.pdbx_strand_id
1 'polypeptide(L)'
;AAQFVSISTKVVGPVGLLYVQQREMAVTVPHDKNVNIIGSDDVTTCIIVILRHTGSGAVGLAHFDGSGTEEGVLNIVHRVQELAMAGYPEGRYELSLIGGFSDSHNYSEELFYSLMHSFHKQVIEIDLVLACIGELNTIVRNGVHWPILYGAGVNVKTGEIFPATFPDKGPEQALRSARHLTGGQQVLDIYDCSLGLLRIGPFNYNPLRGVDLWLEQPDEVILQHLSTTPDVEPPHFVMQIRATLKYIQDNPFPAVTVFRDNRPHYYRRDEHTGSWSPFRY
;
A
#
# COMPACT_ATOMS: atom_id res chain seq x y z
N ALA A 1 13.48 -13.44 7.44
CA ALA A 1 13.15 -12.49 8.54
C ALA A 1 14.39 -11.85 9.17
N ALA A 2 15.19 -12.57 9.96
CA ALA A 2 16.27 -11.98 10.78
C ALA A 2 17.26 -11.09 9.96
N GLN A 3 17.71 -11.57 8.81
CA GLN A 3 18.57 -10.80 7.91
C GLN A 3 17.88 -9.54 7.38
N PHE A 4 16.59 -9.61 7.06
CA PHE A 4 15.83 -8.47 6.53
C PHE A 4 15.66 -7.36 7.57
N VAL A 5 15.32 -7.74 8.81
CA VAL A 5 15.21 -6.82 9.95
C VAL A 5 16.55 -6.14 10.28
N SER A 6 17.68 -6.80 10.01
CA SER A 6 19.01 -6.21 10.22
C SER A 6 19.43 -5.17 9.16
N ILE A 7 18.71 -5.09 8.03
CA ILE A 7 18.99 -4.10 6.99
C ILE A 7 18.57 -2.72 7.49
N SER A 8 19.44 -1.72 7.30
CA SER A 8 19.12 -0.33 7.63
C SER A 8 17.98 0.18 6.75
N THR A 9 16.94 0.74 7.38
CA THR A 9 15.80 1.34 6.68
C THR A 9 16.24 2.47 5.78
N LYS A 10 15.98 2.34 4.48
CA LYS A 10 16.33 3.35 3.47
C LYS A 10 15.25 4.44 3.45
N VAL A 11 15.66 5.71 3.40
CA VAL A 11 14.74 6.82 3.11
C VAL A 11 14.67 6.97 1.59
N VAL A 12 13.48 6.77 1.01
CA VAL A 12 13.30 6.79 -0.45
C VAL A 12 12.68 8.11 -0.88
N GLY A 13 13.36 8.83 -1.77
CA GLY A 13 12.86 10.08 -2.36
C GLY A 13 11.80 9.85 -3.46
N PRO A 14 11.15 10.90 -3.94
CA PRO A 14 10.00 10.80 -4.87
C PRO A 14 10.37 10.38 -6.30
N VAL A 15 11.62 10.56 -6.71
CA VAL A 15 12.08 10.33 -8.09
C VAL A 15 12.01 8.84 -8.43
N GLY A 16 11.12 8.48 -9.35
CA GLY A 16 10.90 7.08 -9.75
C GLY A 16 10.19 6.19 -8.72
N LEU A 17 9.67 6.76 -7.61
CA LEU A 17 8.90 6.06 -6.58
C LEU A 17 7.40 5.98 -6.89
N LEU A 18 6.86 4.79 -7.09
CA LEU A 18 5.42 4.54 -7.02
C LEU A 18 5.04 4.13 -5.58
N TYR A 19 4.52 5.08 -4.82
CA TYR A 19 4.05 4.82 -3.46
C TYR A 19 2.62 4.24 -3.48
N VAL A 20 2.43 3.09 -2.84
CA VAL A 20 1.16 2.37 -2.72
C VAL A 20 0.62 2.57 -1.30
N GLN A 21 -0.58 3.13 -1.17
CA GLN A 21 -1.24 3.30 0.14
C GLN A 21 -1.96 2.02 0.57
N GLN A 22 -2.38 2.01 1.83
CA GLN A 22 -3.33 1.03 2.36
C GLN A 22 -4.55 0.90 1.45
N ARG A 23 -4.93 -0.35 1.15
CA ARG A 23 -5.99 -0.73 0.19
C ARG A 23 -5.72 -0.32 -1.27
N GLU A 24 -4.46 -0.23 -1.64
CA GLU A 24 -4.04 -0.12 -3.03
C GLU A 24 -3.06 -1.24 -3.38
N MET A 25 -2.95 -1.48 -4.69
CA MET A 25 -1.93 -2.31 -5.30
C MET A 25 -1.38 -1.64 -6.56
N ALA A 26 -0.17 -2.00 -6.93
CA ALA A 26 0.40 -1.63 -8.22
C ALA A 26 1.28 -2.76 -8.74
N VAL A 27 1.27 -2.95 -10.06
CA VAL A 27 2.11 -3.94 -10.74
C VAL A 27 2.87 -3.29 -11.88
N THR A 28 4.15 -3.59 -12.01
CA THR A 28 4.98 -3.13 -13.13
C THR A 28 6.06 -4.14 -13.51
N VAL A 29 6.88 -3.78 -14.49
CA VAL A 29 7.96 -4.60 -15.07
C VAL A 29 9.29 -3.84 -15.09
N PRO A 30 10.44 -4.53 -15.18
CA PRO A 30 11.77 -3.90 -15.22
C PRO A 30 12.00 -2.91 -16.36
N HIS A 31 11.22 -3.03 -17.44
CA HIS A 31 11.32 -2.16 -18.63
C HIS A 31 10.48 -0.89 -18.54
N ASP A 32 9.68 -0.73 -17.48
CA ASP A 32 8.96 0.52 -17.24
C ASP A 32 9.95 1.65 -16.90
N LYS A 33 9.98 2.68 -17.73
CA LYS A 33 10.87 3.84 -17.58
C LYS A 33 10.41 4.82 -16.49
N ASN A 34 9.17 4.71 -16.00
CA ASN A 34 8.54 5.68 -15.12
C ASN A 34 8.65 5.30 -13.63
N VAL A 35 8.90 4.01 -13.35
CA VAL A 35 8.92 3.46 -11.98
C VAL A 35 10.19 2.64 -11.78
N ASN A 36 11.03 3.10 -10.85
CA ASN A 36 12.23 2.38 -10.43
C ASN A 36 12.00 1.63 -9.11
N ILE A 37 11.14 2.17 -8.25
CA ILE A 37 10.83 1.62 -6.94
C ILE A 37 9.32 1.61 -6.75
N ILE A 38 8.75 0.48 -6.32
CA ILE A 38 7.42 0.45 -5.71
C ILE A 38 7.59 0.29 -4.20
N GLY A 39 6.83 1.00 -3.39
CA GLY A 39 6.97 0.93 -1.94
C GLY A 39 5.70 1.32 -1.18
N SER A 40 5.67 0.91 0.08
CA SER A 40 4.62 1.27 1.04
C SER A 40 5.20 1.30 2.45
N ASP A 41 4.70 2.19 3.31
CA ASP A 41 4.98 2.16 4.74
C ASP A 41 3.73 2.42 5.58
N ASP A 42 3.92 2.81 6.85
CA ASP A 42 2.90 2.95 7.88
C ASP A 42 2.17 1.63 8.18
N VAL A 43 2.82 0.48 7.95
CA VAL A 43 2.27 -0.82 8.38
C VAL A 43 2.46 -1.05 9.87
N THR A 44 1.38 -0.93 10.62
CA THR A 44 1.27 -1.45 12.00
C THR A 44 0.71 -2.87 11.97
N THR A 45 -0.62 -3.03 11.98
CA THR A 45 -1.30 -4.33 11.88
C THR A 45 -1.47 -4.81 10.43
N CYS A 46 -1.25 -3.91 9.48
CA CYS A 46 -1.36 -4.18 8.05
C CYS A 46 -0.16 -4.99 7.53
N ILE A 47 -0.31 -5.66 6.39
CA ILE A 47 0.74 -6.46 5.75
C ILE A 47 0.95 -6.00 4.31
N ILE A 48 2.20 -5.68 3.98
CA ILE A 48 2.69 -5.48 2.62
C ILE A 48 2.92 -6.85 1.98
N VAL A 49 2.29 -7.05 0.83
CA VAL A 49 2.44 -8.21 -0.03
C VAL A 49 3.24 -7.79 -1.25
N ILE A 50 4.31 -8.52 -1.55
CA ILE A 50 5.07 -8.38 -2.78
C ILE A 50 5.04 -9.72 -3.51
N LEU A 51 4.57 -9.71 -4.75
CA LEU A 51 4.54 -10.88 -5.63
C LEU A 51 5.41 -10.60 -6.84
N ARG A 52 6.41 -11.45 -7.08
CA ARG A 52 7.36 -11.29 -8.19
C ARG A 52 7.40 -12.54 -9.04
N HIS A 53 7.30 -12.37 -10.36
CA HIS A 53 7.68 -13.41 -11.30
C HIS A 53 9.16 -13.28 -11.65
N THR A 54 9.95 -14.32 -11.42
CA THR A 54 11.42 -14.23 -11.49
C THR A 54 11.98 -14.09 -12.90
N GLY A 55 11.34 -14.67 -13.92
CA GLY A 55 11.84 -14.62 -15.29
C GLY A 55 11.57 -13.30 -16.00
N SER A 56 10.30 -12.88 -16.03
CA SER A 56 9.92 -11.56 -16.59
C SER A 56 10.34 -10.39 -15.71
N GLY A 57 10.56 -10.63 -14.41
CA GLY A 57 10.77 -9.60 -13.42
C GLY A 57 9.53 -8.77 -13.10
N ALA A 58 8.34 -9.16 -13.59
CA ALA A 58 7.08 -8.51 -13.22
C ALA A 58 6.92 -8.56 -11.70
N VAL A 59 6.57 -7.42 -11.11
CA VAL A 59 6.47 -7.28 -9.66
C VAL A 59 5.23 -6.48 -9.30
N GLY A 60 4.43 -7.05 -8.41
CA GLY A 60 3.31 -6.40 -7.76
C GLY A 60 3.63 -6.10 -6.30
N LEU A 61 3.15 -4.96 -5.81
CA LEU A 61 3.11 -4.62 -4.39
C LEU A 61 1.68 -4.21 -4.01
N ALA A 62 1.19 -4.72 -2.89
CA ALA A 62 -0.11 -4.37 -2.33
C ALA A 62 -0.02 -4.19 -0.81
N HIS A 63 -0.82 -3.28 -0.26
CA HIS A 63 -0.88 -3.02 1.17
C HIS A 63 -2.27 -3.44 1.70
N PHE A 64 -2.30 -4.56 2.42
CA PHE A 64 -3.53 -5.15 2.95
C PHE A 64 -3.75 -4.80 4.42
N ASP A 65 -5.00 -4.55 4.78
CA ASP A 65 -5.44 -4.21 6.15
C ASP A 65 -6.55 -5.13 6.68
N GLY A 66 -6.88 -6.20 5.96
CA GLY A 66 -7.97 -7.13 6.27
C GLY A 66 -9.23 -6.92 5.42
N SER A 67 -9.35 -5.77 4.75
CA SER A 67 -10.46 -5.49 3.85
C SER A 67 -10.14 -5.92 2.42
N GLY A 68 -11.11 -6.58 1.76
CA GLY A 68 -10.99 -6.98 0.36
C GLY A 68 -9.84 -7.96 0.08
N THR A 69 -9.36 -8.70 1.08
CA THR A 69 -8.16 -9.54 0.98
C THR A 69 -8.21 -10.56 -0.16
N GLU A 70 -9.29 -11.34 -0.26
CA GLU A 70 -9.42 -12.38 -1.28
C GLU A 70 -9.43 -11.81 -2.70
N GLU A 71 -10.20 -10.74 -2.93
CA GLU A 71 -10.26 -10.04 -4.21
C GLU A 71 -8.91 -9.38 -4.56
N GLY A 72 -8.26 -8.74 -3.58
CA GLY A 72 -6.95 -8.11 -3.78
C GLY A 72 -5.85 -9.12 -4.10
N VAL A 73 -5.85 -10.29 -3.46
CA VAL A 73 -4.93 -11.38 -3.78
C VAL A 73 -5.16 -11.93 -5.18
N LEU A 74 -6.43 -12.14 -5.56
CA LEU A 74 -6.78 -12.55 -6.93
C LEU A 74 -6.28 -11.52 -7.96
N ASN A 75 -6.50 -10.23 -7.70
CA ASN A 75 -6.12 -9.15 -8.61
C ASN A 75 -4.61 -9.02 -8.78
N ILE A 76 -3.83 -9.04 -7.69
CA ILE A 76 -2.35 -8.94 -7.79
C ILE A 76 -1.74 -10.16 -8.49
N VAL A 77 -2.27 -11.36 -8.21
CA VAL A 77 -1.82 -12.59 -8.89
C VAL A 77 -2.12 -12.50 -10.38
N HIS A 78 -3.37 -12.17 -10.75
CA HIS A 78 -3.77 -12.03 -12.14
C HIS A 78 -2.92 -11.01 -12.90
N ARG A 79 -2.69 -9.82 -12.31
CA ARG A 79 -1.90 -8.75 -12.95
C ARG A 79 -0.42 -9.12 -13.11
N VAL A 80 0.18 -9.79 -12.13
CA VAL A 80 1.57 -10.28 -12.27
C VAL A 80 1.66 -11.37 -13.33
N GLN A 81 0.70 -12.30 -13.39
CA GLN A 81 0.65 -13.34 -14.43
C GLN A 81 0.49 -12.75 -15.84
N GLU A 82 -0.40 -11.78 -16.00
CA GLU A 82 -0.63 -11.08 -17.28
C GLU A 82 0.67 -10.50 -17.83
N LEU A 83 1.42 -9.78 -17.00
CA LEU A 83 2.70 -9.17 -17.39
C LEU A 83 3.83 -10.22 -17.54
N ALA A 84 3.77 -11.33 -16.81
CA ALA A 84 4.74 -12.42 -16.96
C ALA A 84 4.61 -13.12 -18.31
N MET A 85 3.38 -13.42 -18.72
CA MET A 85 3.09 -14.09 -19.99
C MET A 85 3.45 -13.25 -21.22
N ALA A 86 3.43 -11.93 -21.11
CA ALA A 86 3.79 -11.03 -22.21
C ALA A 86 5.29 -11.00 -22.55
N GLY A 87 6.17 -11.45 -21.64
CA GLY A 87 7.62 -11.37 -21.79
C GLY A 87 8.29 -12.74 -21.92
N TYR A 88 8.45 -13.41 -20.77
CA TYR A 88 9.22 -14.66 -20.62
C TYR A 88 8.46 -15.58 -19.65
N PRO A 89 7.86 -16.69 -20.12
CA PRO A 89 7.04 -17.56 -19.29
C PRO A 89 7.86 -18.48 -18.37
N GLU A 90 9.17 -18.59 -18.59
CA GLU A 90 10.07 -19.31 -17.71
C GLU A 90 10.28 -18.53 -16.41
N GLY A 91 10.21 -19.19 -15.26
CA GLY A 91 10.35 -18.54 -13.96
C GLY A 91 9.44 -19.16 -12.92
N ARG A 92 9.43 -18.56 -11.73
CA ARG A 92 8.56 -18.93 -10.60
C ARG A 92 7.98 -17.67 -9.97
N TYR A 93 6.90 -17.84 -9.22
CA TYR A 93 6.26 -16.76 -8.49
C TYR A 93 6.77 -16.76 -7.05
N GLU A 94 7.43 -15.69 -6.64
CA GLU A 94 7.97 -15.52 -5.30
C GLU A 94 7.10 -14.51 -4.52
N LEU A 95 6.63 -14.93 -3.37
CA LEU A 95 5.82 -14.15 -2.44
C LEU A 95 6.66 -13.68 -1.25
N SER A 96 6.54 -12.40 -0.93
CA SER A 96 7.11 -11.80 0.28
C SER A 96 6.04 -11.06 1.08
N LEU A 97 6.03 -11.28 2.40
CA LEU A 97 5.11 -10.68 3.36
C LEU A 97 5.91 -9.89 4.40
N ILE A 98 5.62 -8.60 4.55
CA ILE A 98 6.30 -7.69 5.48
C ILE A 98 5.27 -6.81 6.19
N GLY A 99 5.40 -6.65 7.50
CA GLY A 99 4.46 -5.86 8.31
C GLY A 99 3.68 -6.73 9.28
N GLY A 100 2.72 -6.16 9.99
CA GLY A 100 2.10 -6.82 11.12
C GLY A 100 3.10 -7.00 12.27
N PHE A 101 2.60 -7.08 13.49
CA PHE A 101 3.39 -7.45 14.66
C PHE A 101 2.51 -8.26 15.60
N SER A 102 3.03 -8.70 16.74
CA SER A 102 2.23 -9.36 17.76
C SER A 102 1.39 -8.32 18.52
N ASP A 103 0.35 -7.81 17.86
CA ASP A 103 -0.59 -6.83 18.42
C ASP A 103 -1.57 -7.48 19.41
N SER A 104 -2.13 -6.69 20.33
CA SER A 104 -2.97 -7.19 21.43
C SER A 104 -4.34 -7.71 20.98
N HIS A 105 -4.77 -7.39 19.76
CA HIS A 105 -6.07 -7.74 19.22
C HIS A 105 -5.99 -8.87 18.18
N ASN A 106 -4.79 -9.38 17.90
CA ASN A 106 -4.50 -10.40 16.87
C ASN A 106 -4.90 -9.98 15.45
N TYR A 107 -5.02 -8.68 15.16
CA TYR A 107 -5.39 -8.21 13.81
C TYR A 107 -4.35 -8.64 12.77
N SER A 108 -3.06 -8.57 13.10
CA SER A 108 -1.98 -8.99 12.21
C SER A 108 -2.03 -10.49 11.91
N GLU A 109 -2.38 -11.29 12.91
CA GLU A 109 -2.47 -12.75 12.79
C GLU A 109 -3.68 -13.15 11.94
N GLU A 110 -4.85 -12.56 12.19
CA GLU A 110 -6.05 -12.77 11.38
C GLU A 110 -5.83 -12.40 9.90
N LEU A 111 -5.18 -11.26 9.65
CA LEU A 111 -4.82 -10.85 8.30
C LEU A 111 -3.85 -11.83 7.64
N PHE A 112 -2.82 -12.29 8.36
CA PHE A 112 -1.89 -13.30 7.84
C PHE A 112 -2.62 -14.58 7.43
N TYR A 113 -3.50 -15.12 8.28
CA TYR A 113 -4.29 -16.30 7.93
C TYR A 113 -5.17 -16.08 6.69
N SER A 114 -5.82 -14.92 6.59
CA SER A 114 -6.64 -14.55 5.44
C SER A 114 -5.83 -14.49 4.14
N LEU A 115 -4.62 -13.92 4.20
CA LEU A 115 -3.69 -13.86 3.07
C LEU A 115 -3.22 -15.26 2.66
N MET A 116 -2.76 -16.08 3.61
CA MET A 116 -2.29 -17.44 3.32
C MET A 116 -3.38 -18.30 2.71
N HIS A 117 -4.61 -18.21 3.23
CA HIS A 117 -5.76 -18.91 2.65
C HIS A 117 -6.07 -18.44 1.24
N SER A 118 -6.03 -17.13 0.98
CA SER A 118 -6.31 -16.53 -0.33
C SER A 118 -5.23 -16.91 -1.37
N PHE A 119 -3.96 -16.96 -0.96
CA PHE A 119 -2.86 -17.39 -1.82
C PHE A 119 -2.88 -18.91 -2.07
N HIS A 120 -3.22 -19.72 -1.07
CA HIS A 120 -3.30 -21.17 -1.23
C HIS A 120 -4.40 -21.62 -2.20
N LYS A 121 -5.46 -20.82 -2.39
CA LYS A 121 -6.51 -21.05 -3.37
C LYS A 121 -6.08 -20.79 -4.82
N GLN A 122 -4.94 -20.15 -5.05
CA GLN A 122 -4.50 -19.81 -6.40
C GLN A 122 -4.11 -21.07 -7.17
N VAL A 123 -4.38 -21.07 -8.48
CA VAL A 123 -4.11 -22.22 -9.36
C VAL A 123 -2.63 -22.37 -9.72
N ILE A 124 -1.82 -21.36 -9.44
CA ILE A 124 -0.38 -21.33 -9.70
C ILE A 124 0.42 -21.69 -8.45
N GLU A 125 1.59 -22.26 -8.67
CA GLU A 125 2.58 -22.45 -7.60
C GLU A 125 3.20 -21.09 -7.23
N ILE A 126 3.20 -20.78 -5.93
CA ILE A 126 3.73 -19.54 -5.36
C ILE A 126 4.62 -19.90 -4.19
N ASP A 127 5.90 -19.56 -4.30
CA ASP A 127 6.92 -19.80 -3.29
C ASP A 127 6.95 -18.65 -2.29
N LEU A 128 6.62 -18.93 -1.02
CA LEU A 128 6.83 -17.96 0.06
C LEU A 128 8.34 -17.87 0.39
N VAL A 129 8.99 -16.81 -0.07
CA VAL A 129 10.45 -16.63 0.07
C VAL A 129 10.85 -15.72 1.23
N LEU A 130 9.95 -14.83 1.65
CA LEU A 130 10.17 -13.94 2.79
C LEU A 130 8.87 -13.77 3.57
N ALA A 131 8.89 -14.12 4.85
CA ALA A 131 7.88 -13.71 5.81
C ALA A 131 8.58 -12.96 6.95
N CYS A 132 8.23 -11.70 7.14
CA CYS A 132 8.69 -10.83 8.22
C CYS A 132 7.47 -10.18 8.86
N ILE A 133 6.73 -10.99 9.62
CA ILE A 133 5.41 -10.69 10.16
C ILE A 133 5.27 -11.16 11.61
N GLY A 134 4.26 -10.67 12.34
CA GLY A 134 3.93 -11.16 13.67
C GLY A 134 5.14 -11.10 14.61
N GLU A 135 5.47 -12.23 15.27
CA GLU A 135 6.62 -12.31 16.17
C GLU A 135 7.96 -11.92 15.49
N LEU A 136 8.09 -12.22 14.19
CA LEU A 136 9.32 -11.97 13.43
C LEU A 136 9.52 -10.48 13.11
N ASN A 137 8.46 -9.68 13.24
CA ASN A 137 8.51 -8.23 13.11
C ASN A 137 8.20 -7.54 14.45
N THR A 138 8.31 -8.23 15.60
CA THR A 138 7.97 -7.65 16.91
C THR A 138 9.21 -7.37 17.75
N ILE A 139 9.26 -6.19 18.36
CA ILE A 139 10.17 -5.87 19.47
C ILE A 139 9.37 -5.39 20.68
N VAL A 140 9.75 -5.84 21.88
CA VAL A 140 9.10 -5.41 23.13
C VAL A 140 9.89 -4.26 23.75
N ARG A 141 9.23 -3.13 23.97
CA ARG A 141 9.79 -1.94 24.64
C ARG A 141 8.91 -1.58 25.81
N ASN A 142 9.44 -1.65 27.03
CA ASN A 142 8.71 -1.36 28.28
C ASN A 142 7.38 -2.15 28.40
N GLY A 143 7.37 -3.41 27.95
CA GLY A 143 6.18 -4.26 27.97
C GLY A 143 5.17 -4.00 26.83
N VAL A 144 5.40 -2.99 25.99
CA VAL A 144 4.58 -2.73 24.79
C VAL A 144 5.24 -3.41 23.60
N HIS A 145 4.43 -4.07 22.77
CA HIS A 145 4.89 -4.70 21.53
C HIS A 145 4.90 -3.65 20.41
N TRP A 146 5.99 -3.58 19.66
CA TRP A 146 6.18 -2.64 18.55
C TRP A 146 6.52 -3.40 17.27
N PRO A 147 6.03 -2.97 16.10
CA PRO A 147 6.58 -3.42 14.84
C PRO A 147 8.03 -2.92 14.70
N ILE A 148 8.93 -3.79 14.23
CA ILE A 148 10.32 -3.42 13.96
C ILE A 148 10.40 -2.63 12.65
N LEU A 149 9.70 -3.12 11.63
CA LEU A 149 9.62 -2.54 10.30
C LEU A 149 8.21 -2.03 10.03
N TYR A 150 8.13 -0.77 9.59
CA TYR A 150 6.90 -0.08 9.21
C TYR A 150 6.72 0.03 7.70
N GLY A 151 7.69 -0.40 6.89
CA GLY A 151 7.63 -0.22 5.45
C GLY A 151 8.69 -0.98 4.68
N ALA A 152 8.41 -1.21 3.41
CA ALA A 152 9.29 -1.90 2.48
C ALA A 152 9.18 -1.29 1.08
N GLY A 153 10.29 -1.35 0.35
CA GLY A 153 10.37 -1.01 -1.06
C GLY A 153 10.96 -2.15 -1.87
N VAL A 154 10.65 -2.16 -3.16
CA VAL A 154 11.23 -3.09 -4.14
C VAL A 154 11.85 -2.30 -5.27
N ASN A 155 13.13 -2.56 -5.54
CA ASN A 155 13.77 -2.07 -6.76
C ASN A 155 13.27 -2.92 -7.93
N VAL A 156 12.49 -2.31 -8.82
CA VAL A 156 11.80 -3.01 -9.92
C VAL A 156 12.79 -3.73 -10.85
N LYS A 157 13.95 -3.13 -11.10
CA LYS A 157 14.95 -3.66 -12.04
C LYS A 157 15.67 -4.89 -11.48
N THR A 158 16.03 -4.85 -10.20
CA THR A 158 16.84 -5.91 -9.57
C THR A 158 16.00 -6.95 -8.83
N GLY A 159 14.77 -6.60 -8.45
CA GLY A 159 13.96 -7.39 -7.53
C GLY A 159 14.38 -7.29 -6.06
N GLU A 160 15.37 -6.45 -5.71
CA GLU A 160 15.80 -6.27 -4.32
C GLU A 160 14.67 -5.68 -3.47
N ILE A 161 14.26 -6.42 -2.44
CA ILE A 161 13.35 -5.95 -1.39
C ILE A 161 14.19 -5.38 -0.25
N PHE A 162 13.83 -4.21 0.27
CA PHE A 162 14.54 -3.57 1.38
C PHE A 162 13.57 -2.83 2.32
N PRO A 163 13.88 -2.71 3.63
CA PRO A 163 13.10 -1.88 4.53
C PRO A 163 13.19 -0.40 4.14
N ALA A 164 12.07 0.31 4.17
CA ALA A 164 12.01 1.67 3.64
C ALA A 164 11.01 2.57 4.38
N THR A 165 11.27 3.88 4.31
CA THR A 165 10.33 4.96 4.69
C THR A 165 10.20 5.95 3.55
N PHE A 166 9.03 6.57 3.42
CA PHE A 166 8.68 7.38 2.26
C PHE A 166 8.16 8.76 2.69
N PRO A 167 9.01 9.81 2.66
CA PRO A 167 8.56 11.16 2.99
C PRO A 167 7.54 11.73 1.99
N ASP A 168 7.61 11.31 0.72
CA ASP A 168 6.67 11.70 -0.32
C ASP A 168 5.77 10.52 -0.71
N LYS A 169 4.50 10.60 -0.32
CA LYS A 169 3.46 9.58 -0.52
C LYS A 169 2.43 9.98 -1.57
N GLY A 170 2.66 11.09 -2.26
CA GLY A 170 1.75 11.67 -3.23
C GLY A 170 1.72 10.91 -4.56
N PRO A 171 0.90 11.39 -5.51
CA PRO A 171 -0.04 12.51 -5.42
C PRO A 171 -1.34 12.15 -4.67
N GLU A 172 -2.11 13.20 -4.35
CA GLU A 172 -3.48 13.14 -3.78
C GLU A 172 -3.65 12.23 -2.56
N GLN A 173 -2.69 12.30 -1.62
CA GLN A 173 -2.68 11.40 -0.47
C GLN A 173 -4.00 11.42 0.32
N ALA A 174 -4.53 12.61 0.64
CA ALA A 174 -5.77 12.74 1.39
C ALA A 174 -7.00 12.20 0.63
N LEU A 175 -7.06 12.33 -0.71
CA LEU A 175 -8.14 11.77 -1.53
C LEU A 175 -8.10 10.25 -1.51
N ARG A 176 -6.92 9.67 -1.75
CA ARG A 176 -6.69 8.22 -1.73
C ARG A 176 -7.02 7.63 -0.36
N SER A 177 -6.62 8.34 0.70
CA SER A 177 -6.91 7.96 2.09
C SER A 177 -8.38 8.12 2.47
N ALA A 178 -9.09 9.12 1.94
CA ALA A 178 -10.50 9.38 2.26
C ALA A 178 -11.40 8.17 1.95
N ARG A 179 -11.07 7.42 0.89
CA ARG A 179 -11.80 6.22 0.50
C ARG A 179 -11.74 5.12 1.57
N HIS A 180 -10.57 4.84 2.13
CA HIS A 180 -10.45 3.77 3.12
C HIS A 180 -11.12 4.17 4.44
N LEU A 181 -10.98 5.45 4.85
CA LEU A 181 -11.52 5.98 6.09
C LEU A 181 -13.06 6.03 6.08
N THR A 182 -13.66 6.13 4.89
CA THR A 182 -15.11 6.09 4.68
C THR A 182 -15.66 4.69 4.37
N GLY A 183 -14.82 3.65 4.49
CA GLY A 183 -15.24 2.24 4.43
C GLY A 183 -15.15 1.58 3.06
N GLY A 184 -14.44 2.15 2.08
CA GLY A 184 -14.20 1.50 0.79
C GLY A 184 -13.39 0.20 0.95
N GLN A 185 -13.97 -0.96 0.59
CA GLN A 185 -13.40 -2.26 0.95
C GLN A 185 -12.38 -2.83 -0.04
N GLN A 186 -12.45 -2.43 -1.31
CA GLN A 186 -11.62 -3.05 -2.36
C GLN A 186 -10.15 -2.65 -2.24
N VAL A 187 -9.25 -3.52 -2.71
CA VAL A 187 -7.85 -3.16 -2.99
C VAL A 187 -7.76 -2.70 -4.46
N LEU A 188 -7.43 -1.43 -4.70
CA LEU A 188 -7.47 -0.85 -6.05
C LEU A 188 -6.12 -0.97 -6.77
N ASP A 189 -6.13 -1.42 -8.03
CA ASP A 189 -4.98 -1.27 -8.93
C ASP A 189 -4.89 0.19 -9.42
N ILE A 190 -3.82 0.86 -9.02
CA ILE A 190 -3.63 2.29 -9.28
C ILE A 190 -2.70 2.57 -10.46
N TYR A 191 -2.08 1.57 -11.08
CA TYR A 191 -1.01 1.84 -12.04
C TYR A 191 -1.12 1.07 -13.35
N ASP A 192 -1.10 1.81 -14.45
CA ASP A 192 -0.98 1.27 -15.79
C ASP A 192 0.47 1.43 -16.28
N CYS A 193 1.25 0.35 -16.14
CA CYS A 193 2.63 0.31 -16.57
C CYS A 193 2.80 0.38 -18.10
N SER A 194 1.78 0.02 -18.88
CA SER A 194 1.86 0.08 -20.34
C SER A 194 1.83 1.52 -20.85
N LEU A 195 1.10 2.39 -20.15
CA LEU A 195 0.98 3.82 -20.45
C LEU A 195 1.89 4.70 -19.58
N GLY A 196 2.47 4.15 -18.52
CA GLY A 196 3.23 4.91 -17.54
C GLY A 196 2.36 5.87 -16.74
N LEU A 197 1.11 5.48 -16.45
CA LEU A 197 0.11 6.34 -15.84
C LEU A 197 -0.32 5.81 -14.48
N LEU A 198 -0.19 6.65 -13.47
CA LEU A 198 -0.89 6.50 -12.20
C LEU A 198 -2.32 6.98 -12.38
N ARG A 199 -3.28 6.13 -12.00
CA ARG A 199 -4.72 6.36 -12.11
C ARG A 199 -5.33 6.38 -10.71
N ILE A 200 -5.94 7.51 -10.36
CA ILE A 200 -6.67 7.67 -9.10
C ILE A 200 -8.16 7.76 -9.42
N GLY A 201 -8.91 6.77 -8.94
CA GLY A 201 -10.37 6.71 -9.11
C GLY A 201 -10.85 6.30 -10.52
N PRO A 202 -12.04 6.77 -10.93
CA PRO A 202 -13.01 7.45 -10.10
C PRO A 202 -13.49 6.48 -9.00
N PHE A 203 -13.76 6.99 -7.81
CA PHE A 203 -14.45 6.24 -6.76
C PHE A 203 -15.43 7.16 -6.05
N ASN A 204 -16.34 6.55 -5.30
CA ASN A 204 -17.28 7.29 -4.47
C ASN A 204 -17.24 6.83 -3.03
N TYR A 205 -17.62 7.72 -2.12
CA TYR A 205 -17.88 7.41 -0.73
C TYR A 205 -19.06 8.22 -0.22
N ASN A 206 -19.66 7.74 0.87
CA ASN A 206 -20.71 8.48 1.56
C ASN A 206 -20.10 9.57 2.45
N PRO A 207 -20.80 10.70 2.65
CA PRO A 207 -20.37 11.71 3.60
C PRO A 207 -20.16 11.12 4.99
N LEU A 208 -19.04 11.46 5.62
CA LEU A 208 -18.77 11.07 7.00
C LEU A 208 -19.58 11.95 7.96
N ARG A 209 -20.55 11.37 8.66
CA ARG A 209 -21.36 12.08 9.66
C ARG A 209 -20.47 12.54 10.82
N GLY A 210 -20.62 13.80 11.23
CA GLY A 210 -19.86 14.35 12.36
C GLY A 210 -18.37 14.53 12.06
N VAL A 211 -17.97 14.70 10.79
CA VAL A 211 -16.57 14.95 10.43
C VAL A 211 -16.01 16.22 11.10
N ASP A 212 -16.85 17.23 11.30
CA ASP A 212 -16.59 18.43 12.08
C ASP A 212 -16.27 18.10 13.55
N LEU A 213 -17.07 17.24 14.18
CA LEU A 213 -16.83 16.79 15.56
C LEU A 213 -15.51 16.03 15.69
N TRP A 214 -15.16 15.21 14.70
CA TRP A 214 -13.87 14.51 14.66
C TRP A 214 -12.69 15.47 14.51
N LEU A 215 -12.82 16.50 13.68
CA LEU A 215 -11.78 17.53 13.50
C LEU A 215 -11.55 18.35 14.77
N GLU A 216 -12.56 18.50 15.62
CA GLU A 216 -12.47 19.20 16.91
C GLU A 216 -11.88 18.34 18.04
N GLN A 217 -11.78 17.02 17.87
CA GLN A 217 -11.25 16.14 18.91
C GLN A 217 -9.75 16.39 19.16
N PRO A 218 -9.24 16.17 20.39
CA PRO A 218 -7.81 16.11 20.68
C PRO A 218 -7.09 14.99 19.91
N ASP A 219 -5.77 15.12 19.75
CA ASP A 219 -4.95 14.14 19.03
C ASP A 219 -5.01 12.75 19.67
N GLU A 220 -5.07 12.68 21.00
CA GLU A 220 -5.18 11.41 21.74
C GLU A 220 -6.50 10.70 21.43
N VAL A 221 -7.60 11.45 21.28
CA VAL A 221 -8.92 10.88 20.97
C VAL A 221 -8.95 10.34 19.54
N ILE A 222 -8.36 11.07 18.58
CA ILE A 222 -8.22 10.61 17.20
C ILE A 222 -7.39 9.32 17.17
N LEU A 223 -6.24 9.31 17.83
CA LEU A 223 -5.34 8.17 17.84
C LEU A 223 -6.00 6.91 18.43
N GLN A 224 -6.72 7.07 19.55
CA GLN A 224 -7.39 5.97 20.25
C GLN A 224 -8.59 5.39 19.49
N HIS A 225 -9.30 6.18 18.69
CA HIS A 225 -10.53 5.73 18.03
C HIS A 225 -10.38 5.46 16.53
N LEU A 226 -9.37 6.03 15.88
CA LEU A 226 -9.19 5.93 14.43
C LEU A 226 -7.95 5.13 14.02
N SER A 227 -7.16 4.60 14.98
CA SER A 227 -6.09 3.63 14.70
C SER A 227 -6.41 2.27 15.31
N THR A 228 -5.87 1.21 14.72
CA THR A 228 -5.97 -0.15 15.26
C THR A 228 -4.98 -0.39 16.39
N THR A 229 -3.90 0.40 16.46
CA THR A 229 -2.81 0.24 17.42
C THR A 229 -2.27 1.58 17.95
N PRO A 230 -3.05 2.27 18.81
CA PRO A 230 -2.77 3.65 19.23
C PRO A 230 -1.37 3.89 19.81
N ASP A 231 -0.80 2.90 20.50
CA ASP A 231 0.46 3.05 21.22
C ASP A 231 1.69 3.04 20.30
N VAL A 232 1.56 2.59 19.05
CA VAL A 232 2.69 2.33 18.15
C VAL A 232 2.53 2.94 16.77
N GLU A 233 1.53 3.78 16.56
CA GLU A 233 1.39 4.53 15.32
C GLU A 233 2.57 5.49 15.09
N PRO A 234 2.95 5.73 13.82
CA PRO A 234 3.96 6.73 13.48
C PRO A 234 3.58 8.14 13.99
N PRO A 235 4.55 9.01 14.28
CA PRO A 235 4.30 10.34 14.85
C PRO A 235 3.46 11.26 13.93
N HIS A 236 3.39 10.97 12.63
CA HIS A 236 2.59 11.72 11.65
C HIS A 236 1.16 11.20 11.49
N PHE A 237 0.76 10.12 12.17
CA PHE A 237 -0.54 9.45 11.98
C PHE A 237 -1.72 10.42 12.13
N VAL A 238 -1.80 11.12 13.27
CA VAL A 238 -2.93 12.02 13.57
C VAL A 238 -3.01 13.18 12.56
N MET A 239 -1.86 13.73 12.17
CA MET A 239 -1.79 14.77 11.13
C MET A 239 -2.39 14.28 9.81
N GLN A 240 -2.06 13.06 9.38
CA GLN A 240 -2.61 12.48 8.14
C GLN A 240 -4.12 12.19 8.25
N ILE A 241 -4.59 11.70 9.40
CA ILE A 241 -6.03 11.49 9.64
C ILE A 241 -6.77 12.83 9.57
N ARG A 242 -6.27 13.89 10.22
CA ARG A 242 -6.88 15.23 10.15
C ARG A 242 -6.93 15.78 8.72
N ALA A 243 -5.85 15.64 7.95
CA ALA A 243 -5.84 16.04 6.55
C ALA A 243 -6.89 15.27 5.72
N THR A 244 -7.06 13.98 6.00
CA THR A 244 -8.05 13.12 5.34
C THR A 244 -9.48 13.49 5.74
N LEU A 245 -9.75 13.69 7.02
CA LEU A 245 -11.05 14.16 7.53
C LEU A 245 -11.41 15.53 6.94
N LYS A 246 -10.45 16.44 6.86
CA LYS A 246 -10.65 17.75 6.23
C LYS A 246 -10.99 17.60 4.75
N TYR A 247 -10.29 16.71 4.04
CA TYR A 247 -10.60 16.43 2.65
C TYR A 247 -12.02 15.89 2.45
N ILE A 248 -12.48 14.97 3.31
CA ILE A 248 -13.84 14.42 3.29
C ILE A 248 -14.87 15.51 3.58
N GLN A 249 -14.61 16.41 4.53
CA GLN A 249 -15.47 17.55 4.83
C GLN A 249 -15.64 18.46 3.61
N ASP A 250 -14.56 18.73 2.89
CA ASP A 250 -14.57 19.62 1.72
C ASP A 250 -15.15 18.93 0.47
N ASN A 251 -15.12 17.60 0.41
CA ASN A 251 -15.54 16.79 -0.74
C ASN A 251 -16.48 15.64 -0.33
N PRO A 252 -17.67 15.92 0.24
CA PRO A 252 -18.56 14.88 0.79
C PRO A 252 -19.11 13.91 -0.27
N PHE A 253 -19.08 14.30 -1.54
CA PHE A 253 -19.52 13.51 -2.70
C PHE A 253 -18.45 13.57 -3.79
N PRO A 254 -17.38 12.76 -3.72
CA PRO A 254 -16.24 12.85 -4.63
C PRO A 254 -16.60 12.53 -6.08
N ALA A 255 -17.63 11.72 -6.33
CA ALA A 255 -18.14 11.50 -7.70
C ALA A 255 -18.65 12.78 -8.39
N VAL A 256 -18.99 13.82 -7.63
CA VAL A 256 -19.47 15.11 -8.17
C VAL A 256 -18.40 16.19 -8.05
N THR A 257 -17.73 16.25 -6.90
CA THR A 257 -16.80 17.34 -6.53
C THR A 257 -15.39 17.13 -7.07
N VAL A 258 -14.95 15.87 -7.17
CA VAL A 258 -13.57 15.49 -7.52
C VAL A 258 -13.54 14.89 -8.93
N PHE A 259 -14.24 13.78 -9.15
CA PHE A 259 -14.21 13.02 -10.40
C PHE A 259 -15.27 13.50 -11.40
N ARG A 260 -15.07 14.69 -11.97
CA ARG A 260 -15.98 15.26 -12.97
C ARG A 260 -16.15 14.31 -14.17
N ASP A 261 -17.38 14.18 -14.66
CA ASP A 261 -17.75 13.29 -15.75
C ASP A 261 -17.38 11.81 -15.51
N ASN A 262 -17.30 11.39 -14.24
CA ASN A 262 -16.85 10.06 -13.83
C ASN A 262 -15.46 9.70 -14.41
N ARG A 263 -14.58 10.71 -14.52
CA ARG A 263 -13.22 10.51 -15.03
C ARG A 263 -12.24 10.40 -13.87
N PRO A 264 -11.32 9.42 -13.92
CA PRO A 264 -10.22 9.35 -12.97
C PRO A 264 -9.25 10.50 -13.17
N HIS A 265 -8.47 10.79 -12.13
CA HIS A 265 -7.28 11.63 -12.27
C HIS A 265 -6.12 10.77 -12.75
N TYR A 266 -5.44 11.23 -13.78
CA TYR A 266 -4.24 10.58 -14.29
C TYR A 266 -3.02 11.41 -13.96
N TYR A 267 -1.92 10.73 -13.65
CA TYR A 267 -0.63 11.32 -13.38
C TYR A 267 0.44 10.59 -14.19
N ARG A 268 1.38 11.35 -14.73
CA ARG A 268 2.57 10.83 -15.42
C ARG A 268 3.82 11.41 -14.78
N ARG A 269 4.94 10.70 -14.91
CA ARG A 269 6.25 11.26 -14.56
C ARG A 269 6.58 12.45 -15.44
N ASP A 270 6.93 13.54 -14.78
CA ASP A 270 7.57 14.68 -15.42
C ASP A 270 9.03 14.35 -15.72
N GLU A 271 9.49 14.61 -16.95
CA GLU A 271 10.81 14.20 -17.42
C GLU A 271 11.95 15.01 -16.77
N HIS A 272 11.66 16.22 -16.28
CA HIS A 272 12.66 17.10 -15.68
C HIS A 272 12.84 16.86 -14.19
N THR A 273 11.73 16.78 -13.45
CA THR A 273 11.71 16.64 -12.00
C THR A 273 11.69 15.18 -11.54
N GLY A 274 11.24 14.26 -12.40
CA GLY A 274 11.02 12.86 -12.05
C GLY A 274 9.85 12.64 -11.09
N SER A 275 9.04 13.68 -10.81
CA SER A 275 7.87 13.62 -9.92
C SER A 275 6.58 13.32 -10.70
N TRP A 276 5.52 12.91 -9.99
CA TRP A 276 4.20 12.76 -10.59
C TRP A 276 3.60 14.12 -10.94
N SER A 277 3.11 14.28 -12.16
CA SER A 277 2.48 15.50 -12.68
C SER A 277 1.10 15.16 -13.28
N PRO A 278 0.08 16.02 -13.10
CA PRO A 278 -1.24 15.78 -13.66
C PRO A 278 -1.20 15.60 -15.18
N PHE A 279 -1.84 14.54 -15.67
CA PHE A 279 -1.98 14.23 -17.09
C PHE A 279 -3.45 14.36 -17.50
N ARG A 280 -3.72 15.12 -18.56
CA ARG A 280 -5.06 15.23 -19.15
C ARG A 280 -5.05 14.55 -20.52
N TYR A 281 -5.96 13.59 -20.70
CA TYR A 281 -6.27 12.98 -21.99
C TYR A 281 -6.93 13.99 -22.94
#